data_AF-A0A068ACW9-F1
#
_entry.id   AF-A0A068ACW9-F1
#
_cell.length_a   1.000
_cell.length_b   1.000
_cell.length_c   1.000
_cell.angle_alpha   90.00
_cell.angle_beta   90.00
_cell.angle_gamma   90.00
#
_symmetry.space_group_name_H-M   'P 1'
#
loop_
_entity.id
_entity.type
_entity.pdbx_description
1 polymer ?
#
loop_
_entity_poly.entity_id
_entity_poly.type
_entity_poly.pdbx_seq_one_letter_code
_entity_poly.pdbx_strand_id
1 'polypeptide(L)'
;AARKSAPTTGGVKKPHRYRPGTVALREIRKYQKSTELLIRKLPFQRLVREIAQDFKTDLRFQSHAVLALQVAAEAYLVGLFEDT
;
A
#
# COMPACT_ATOMS: atom_id res chain seq x y z
N ALA A 1 58.57 -11.48 25.56
CA ALA A 1 57.45 -11.98 24.75
C ALA A 1 56.18 -11.19 25.11
N ALA A 2 55.73 -10.27 24.25
CA ALA A 2 54.51 -9.51 24.47
C ALA A 2 53.33 -10.19 23.73
N ARG A 3 52.32 -10.62 24.49
CA ARG A 3 51.10 -11.21 23.93
C ARG A 3 50.25 -10.11 23.29
N LYS A 4 50.15 -10.09 21.96
CA LYS A 4 49.16 -9.28 21.23
C LYS A 4 47.77 -9.73 21.66
N SER A 5 46.99 -8.86 22.31
CA SER A 5 45.56 -9.07 22.52
C SER A 5 44.85 -8.97 21.17
N ALA A 6 44.03 -9.96 20.85
CA ALA A 6 43.18 -9.91 19.67
C ALA A 6 42.19 -8.73 19.80
N PRO A 7 41.87 -8.02 18.71
CA PRO A 7 40.84 -6.99 18.76
C PRO A 7 39.53 -7.64 19.20
N THR A 8 38.92 -7.13 20.27
CA THR A 8 37.55 -7.48 20.66
C THR A 8 36.63 -6.99 19.56
N THR A 9 36.35 -7.84 18.58
CA THR A 9 35.26 -7.64 17.63
C THR A 9 33.97 -7.67 18.43
N GLY A 10 33.53 -6.49 18.90
CA GLY A 10 32.26 -6.34 19.59
C GLY A 10 31.19 -7.02 18.74
N GLY A 11 30.58 -8.08 19.29
CA GLY A 11 29.73 -8.98 18.55
C GLY A 11 28.70 -8.21 17.71
N VAL A 12 28.52 -8.65 16.46
CA VAL A 12 27.58 -8.02 15.51
C VAL A 12 26.23 -7.86 16.20
N LYS A 13 25.78 -6.61 16.38
CA LYS A 13 24.47 -6.32 16.97
C LYS A 13 23.39 -7.00 16.12
N LYS A 14 22.47 -7.70 16.79
CA LYS A 14 21.32 -8.31 16.12
C LYS A 14 20.57 -7.25 15.30
N PRO A 15 20.09 -7.56 14.09
CA PRO A 15 19.28 -6.63 13.30
C PRO A 15 18.07 -6.13 14.12
N HIS A 16 17.87 -4.83 14.13
CA HIS A 16 16.74 -4.23 14.82
C HIS A 16 15.42 -4.64 14.16
N ARG A 17 14.48 -5.19 14.95
CA ARG A 17 13.13 -5.54 14.50
C ARG A 17 12.11 -4.77 15.30
N TYR A 18 11.19 -4.08 14.61
CA TYR A 18 10.06 -3.42 15.24
C TYR A 18 9.11 -4.42 15.88
N ARG A 19 8.48 -4.03 17.00
CA ARG A 19 7.44 -4.83 17.63
C ARG A 19 6.22 -4.94 16.70
N PRO A 20 5.46 -6.04 16.77
CA PRO A 20 4.18 -6.15 16.08
C PRO A 20 3.30 -4.91 16.35
N GLY A 21 2.60 -4.41 15.33
CA GLY A 21 1.78 -3.20 15.41
C GLY A 21 2.54 -1.87 15.25
N THR A 22 3.85 -1.81 15.51
CA THR A 22 4.62 -0.54 15.40
C THR A 22 4.66 -0.01 13.97
N VAL A 23 4.83 -0.90 12.98
CA VAL A 23 4.84 -0.51 11.56
C VAL A 23 3.42 -0.23 11.08
N ALA A 24 2.44 -1.04 11.48
CA ALA A 24 1.03 -0.84 11.13
C ALA A 24 0.50 0.54 11.59
N LEU A 25 0.75 0.93 12.84
CA LEU A 25 0.35 2.25 13.35
C LEU A 25 1.04 3.41 12.62
N ARG A 26 2.27 3.19 12.15
CA ARG A 26 3.00 4.19 11.35
C ARG A 26 2.38 4.32 9.96
N GLU A 27 2.00 3.22 9.34
CA GLU A 27 1.35 3.19 8.03
C GLU A 27 -0.05 3.81 8.10
N ILE A 28 -0.86 3.48 9.11
CA ILE A 28 -2.19 4.08 9.34
C ILE A 28 -2.06 5.61 9.40
N ARG A 29 -1.17 6.14 10.24
CA ARG A 29 -0.95 7.59 10.35
C ARG A 29 -0.44 8.22 9.06
N LYS A 30 0.41 7.50 8.31
CA LYS A 30 0.90 7.96 7.01
C LYS A 30 -0.25 8.11 6.02
N TYR A 31 -1.07 7.07 5.86
CA TYR A 31 -2.14 7.04 4.87
C TYR A 31 -3.32 7.94 5.22
N GLN A 32 -3.65 8.10 6.50
CA GLN A 32 -4.65 9.07 6.96
C GLN A 32 -4.25 10.53 6.68
N LYS A 33 -2.95 10.83 6.58
CA LYS A 33 -2.46 12.19 6.27
C LYS A 33 -2.48 12.52 4.77
N SER A 34 -2.51 11.51 3.91
CA SER A 34 -2.46 11.65 2.46
C SER A 34 -3.83 11.45 1.82
N THR A 35 -3.99 11.95 0.60
CA THR A 35 -5.17 11.68 -0.25
C THR A 35 -4.75 10.94 -1.52
N GLU A 36 -3.64 10.20 -1.47
CA GLU A 36 -3.18 9.40 -2.60
C GLU A 36 -4.06 8.16 -2.77
N LEU A 37 -4.34 7.80 -4.01
CA LEU A 37 -5.02 6.55 -4.32
C LEU A 37 -4.07 5.37 -4.08
N LEU A 38 -4.54 4.38 -3.35
CA LEU A 38 -3.74 3.23 -2.89
C LEU A 38 -3.82 2.05 -3.88
N ILE A 39 -4.89 1.95 -4.67
CA ILE A 39 -5.00 0.92 -5.70
C ILE A 39 -4.22 1.34 -6.94
N ARG A 40 -3.43 0.41 -7.50
CA ARG A 40 -2.68 0.68 -8.73
C ARG A 40 -3.63 0.96 -9.89
N LYS A 41 -3.41 2.10 -10.58
CA LYS A 41 -4.28 2.59 -11.67
C LYS A 41 -4.49 1.61 -12.82
N LEU A 42 -3.43 0.98 -13.34
CA LEU A 42 -3.53 0.10 -14.51
C LEU A 42 -4.32 -1.19 -14.20
N PRO A 43 -4.04 -1.94 -13.11
CA PRO A 43 -4.89 -3.05 -12.70
C PRO A 43 -6.35 -2.64 -12.46
N PHE A 44 -6.61 -1.52 -11.78
CA PHE A 44 -7.98 -1.04 -11.56
C PHE A 44 -8.71 -0.74 -12.87
N GLN A 45 -8.04 -0.06 -13.81
CA GLN A 45 -8.59 0.22 -15.13
C GLN A 45 -8.91 -1.07 -15.91
N ARG A 46 -8.07 -2.12 -15.81
CA ARG A 46 -8.33 -3.42 -16.45
C ARG A 46 -9.57 -4.06 -15.87
N LEU A 47 -9.72 -4.06 -14.55
CA LEU A 47 -10.89 -4.58 -13.85
C LEU A 47 -12.18 -3.84 -14.25
N VAL A 48 -12.14 -2.50 -14.31
CA VAL A 48 -13.29 -1.71 -14.77
C VAL A 48 -13.71 -2.12 -16.19
N ARG A 49 -12.76 -2.34 -17.09
CA ARG A 49 -13.04 -2.73 -18.48
C ARG A 49 -13.56 -4.17 -18.58
N GLU A 50 -12.99 -5.08 -17.80
CA GLU A 50 -13.43 -6.48 -17.71
C GLU A 50 -14.90 -6.53 -17.31
N ILE A 51 -15.27 -5.90 -16.18
CA ILE A 51 -16.65 -5.86 -15.70
C ILE A 51 -17.58 -5.19 -16.71
N ALA A 52 -17.17 -4.05 -17.30
CA ALA A 52 -18.02 -3.33 -18.24
C ALA A 52 -18.30 -4.11 -19.53
N GLN A 53 -17.35 -4.93 -19.98
CA GLN A 53 -17.46 -5.74 -21.18
C GLN A 53 -18.61 -6.76 -21.07
N ASP A 54 -18.88 -7.26 -19.87
CA ASP A 54 -19.98 -8.19 -19.61
C ASP A 54 -21.36 -7.54 -19.80
N PHE A 55 -21.46 -6.22 -19.67
CA PHE A 55 -22.70 -5.47 -19.87
C PHE A 55 -22.84 -4.92 -21.29
N LYS A 56 -21.75 -4.43 -21.88
CA LYS A 56 -21.74 -3.90 -23.25
C LYS A 56 -20.35 -3.96 -23.84
N THR A 57 -20.26 -4.58 -25.01
CA THR A 57 -19.01 -4.65 -25.77
C THR A 57 -18.64 -3.30 -26.37
N ASP A 58 -17.34 -3.09 -26.60
CA ASP A 58 -16.76 -1.94 -27.30
C ASP A 58 -16.98 -0.56 -26.63
N LEU A 59 -17.14 -0.57 -25.29
CA LEU A 59 -17.22 0.66 -24.51
C LEU A 59 -15.87 1.41 -24.46
N ARG A 60 -15.95 2.73 -24.68
CA ARG A 60 -14.82 3.65 -24.48
C ARG A 60 -15.02 4.43 -23.20
N PHE A 61 -13.96 4.49 -22.40
CA PHE A 61 -13.93 5.23 -21.15
C PHE A 61 -13.13 6.50 -21.30
N GLN A 62 -13.67 7.61 -20.81
CA GLN A 62 -12.87 8.81 -20.55
C GLN A 62 -11.90 8.54 -19.39
N SER A 63 -10.74 9.19 -19.40
CA SER A 63 -9.75 9.05 -18.32
C SER A 63 -10.32 9.47 -16.96
N HIS A 64 -11.08 10.56 -16.91
CA HIS A 64 -11.72 11.05 -15.70
C HIS A 64 -12.84 10.13 -15.19
N ALA A 65 -13.51 9.38 -16.07
CA ALA A 65 -14.52 8.41 -15.65
C ALA A 65 -13.88 7.25 -14.87
N VAL A 66 -12.75 6.72 -15.36
CA VAL A 66 -12.00 5.68 -14.64
C VAL A 66 -11.47 6.21 -13.31
N LEU A 67 -10.97 7.44 -13.28
CA LEU A 67 -10.53 8.09 -12.04
C LEU A 67 -11.66 8.23 -11.03
N ALA A 68 -12.85 8.69 -11.47
CA ALA A 68 -14.01 8.85 -10.61
C ALA A 68 -14.46 7.50 -10.01
N LEU A 69 -14.47 6.43 -10.81
CA LEU A 69 -14.76 5.08 -10.33
C LEU A 69 -13.74 4.64 -9.27
N GLN A 70 -12.46 4.94 -9.46
CA GLN A 70 -11.42 4.59 -8.50
C GLN A 70 -11.58 5.35 -7.18
N VAL A 71 -11.81 6.66 -7.25
CA VAL A 71 -12.03 7.50 -6.07
C VAL A 71 -13.22 6.99 -5.26
N ALA A 72 -14.35 6.71 -5.94
CA ALA A 72 -15.56 6.22 -5.28
C ALA A 72 -15.34 4.83 -4.65
N ALA A 73 -14.67 3.91 -5.36
CA ALA A 73 -14.40 2.57 -4.85
C ALA A 73 -13.47 2.60 -3.61
N GLU A 74 -12.38 3.37 -3.66
CA GLU A 74 -11.48 3.48 -2.52
C GLU A 74 -12.13 4.18 -1.32
N ALA A 75 -12.90 5.25 -1.55
CA ALA A 75 -13.64 5.91 -0.48
C ALA A 75 -14.65 4.97 0.19
N TYR A 76 -15.37 4.16 -0.61
CA TYR A 76 -16.29 3.15 -0.08
C TYR A 76 -15.56 2.09 0.75
N LEU A 77 -14.43 1.56 0.27
CA LEU A 77 -13.66 0.56 1.00
C LEU A 77 -13.06 1.12 2.30
N VAL A 78 -12.59 2.37 2.30
CA VAL A 78 -12.12 3.04 3.52
C VAL A 78 -13.26 3.15 4.54
N GLY A 79 -14.44 3.65 4.12
CA GLY A 79 -15.60 3.74 5.01
C GLY A 79 -16.04 2.37 5.54
N LEU A 80 -16.02 1.33 4.70
CA LEU A 80 -16.31 -0.04 5.13
C LEU A 80 -15.33 -0.53 6.20
N PHE A 81 -14.03 -0.24 6.08
CA PHE A 81 -13.03 -0.62 7.08
C PHE A 81 -13.06 0.23 8.35
N GLU A 82 -13.67 1.42 8.32
CA GLU A 82 -13.88 2.25 9.50
C GLU A 82 -15.01 1.70 10.38
N ASP A 83 -16.05 1.11 9.76
CA ASP A 83 -17.22 0.55 10.44
C ASP A 83 -17.02 -0.89 10.96
N THR A 84 -16.00 -1.62 10.48
CA THR A 84 -15.69 -3.01 10.89
C THR A 84 -14.64 -3.08 11.99
#